data_AF-A0AA94XVG9-F1
#
_entry.id   AF-A0AA94XVG9-F1
#
_cell.length_a   1.000
_cell.length_b   1.000
_cell.length_c   1.000
_cell.angle_alpha   90.00
_cell.angle_beta   90.00
_cell.angle_gamma   90.00
#
_symmetry.space_group_name_H-M   'P 1'
#
loop_
_entity.id
_entity.type
_entity.pdbx_description
1 polymer ?
#
loop_
_entity_poly.entity_id
_entity_poly.type
_entity_poly.pdbx_seq_one_letter_code
_entity_poly.pdbx_strand_id
1 'polypeptide(L)' 'MINPSIDSLLETNDSKYAIVLNSAKRARQINAYYAQLNEGLFEYVGPLVETKLNEKPLTIALRELDESLLKVTPAEVIED' A
#
# COMPACT_ATOMS: atom_id res chain seq x y z
N MET A 1 -4.97 -9.12 -17.27
CA MET A 1 -5.40 -9.76 -16.00
C MET A 1 -5.05 -8.83 -14.86
N ILE A 2 -5.99 -8.61 -13.93
CA ILE A 2 -5.73 -7.86 -12.70
C ILE A 2 -5.06 -8.85 -11.75
N ASN A 3 -3.81 -8.55 -11.35
CA ASN A 3 -3.04 -9.35 -10.40
C ASN A 3 -2.57 -8.40 -9.30
N PRO A 4 -2.84 -8.67 -8.02
CA PRO A 4 -3.55 -9.84 -7.46
C PRO A 4 -5.05 -9.90 -7.78
N SER A 5 -5.65 -11.08 -7.62
CA SER A 5 -7.11 -11.26 -7.77
C SER A 5 -7.83 -10.65 -6.56
N ILE A 6 -9.09 -10.24 -6.75
CA ILE A 6 -9.86 -9.65 -5.65
C ILE A 6 -10.18 -10.68 -4.56
N ASP A 7 -10.35 -11.95 -4.93
CA ASP A 7 -10.65 -13.02 -3.99
C ASP A 7 -9.45 -13.27 -3.06
N SER A 8 -8.22 -13.25 -3.61
CA SER A 8 -6.97 -13.35 -2.83
C SER A 8 -6.84 -12.22 -1.81
N LEU A 9 -7.14 -10.98 -2.23
CA LEU A 9 -7.09 -9.82 -1.34
C LEU A 9 -8.12 -9.87 -0.20
N LEU A 10 -9.24 -10.57 -0.40
CA LEU A 10 -10.27 -10.76 0.63
C LEU A 10 -9.89 -11.84 1.65
N GLU A 11 -8.92 -12.70 1.35
CA GLU A 11 -8.38 -13.66 2.33
C GLU A 11 -7.52 -12.95 3.38
N THR A 12 -6.85 -11.85 3.00
CA THR A 12 -5.93 -11.10 3.88
C THR A 12 -6.53 -9.83 4.48
N ASN A 13 -7.75 -9.43 4.08
CA ASN A 13 -8.40 -8.19 4.52
C ASN A 13 -9.86 -8.39 4.93
N ASP A 14 -10.30 -7.61 5.91
CA ASP A 14 -11.64 -7.71 6.49
C ASP A 14 -12.78 -7.35 5.52
N SER A 15 -12.55 -6.42 4.58
CA SER A 15 -13.60 -5.97 3.66
C SER A 15 -13.07 -5.33 2.37
N LYS A 16 -13.93 -5.25 1.36
CA LYS A 16 -13.66 -4.50 0.11
C LYS A 16 -13.33 -3.03 0.37
N TYR A 17 -13.97 -2.41 1.36
CA TYR A 17 -13.69 -1.03 1.75
C TYR A 17 -12.30 -0.90 2.39
N ALA A 18 -11.91 -1.86 3.22
CA ALA A 18 -10.59 -1.91 3.80
C ALA A 18 -9.51 -2.02 2.72
N ILE A 19 -9.69 -2.91 1.73
CA ILE A 19 -8.76 -3.04 0.59
C ILE A 19 -8.56 -1.69 -0.12
N VAL A 20 -9.65 -1.01 -0.48
CA VAL A 20 -9.58 0.28 -1.18
C VAL A 20 -8.87 1.34 -0.32
N LEU A 21 -9.25 1.45 0.95
CA LEU A 21 -8.68 2.45 1.84
C LEU A 21 -7.19 2.21 2.11
N ASN A 22 -6.83 0.98 2.44
CA ASN A 22 -5.47 0.59 2.80
C ASN A 22 -4.54 0.69 1.59
N SER A 23 -4.95 0.16 0.43
CA SER A 23 -4.18 0.24 -0.81
C SER A 23 -4.00 1.69 -1.27
N ALA A 24 -5.04 2.54 -1.17
CA ALA A 24 -4.93 3.95 -1.53
C ALA A 24 -3.98 4.73 -0.61
N LYS A 25 -4.08 4.52 0.72
CA LYS A 25 -3.16 5.14 1.69
C LYS A 25 -1.71 4.71 1.42
N ARG A 26 -1.48 3.41 1.24
CA ARG A 26 -0.15 2.87 0.97
C ARG A 26 0.42 3.35 -0.37
N ALA A 27 -0.40 3.39 -1.42
CA ALA A 27 0.02 3.92 -2.72
C ALA A 27 0.51 5.37 -2.64
N ARG A 28 -0.10 6.20 -1.79
CA ARG A 28 0.36 7.58 -1.55
C ARG A 28 1.72 7.62 -0.86
N GLN A 29 1.96 6.74 0.11
CA GLN A 29 3.28 6.61 0.76
C GLN A 29 4.37 6.22 -0.24
N ILE A 30 4.09 5.23 -1.10
CA ILE A 30 5.03 4.79 -2.14
C ILE A 30 5.31 5.92 -3.14
N ASN A 31 4.26 6.66 -3.54
CA ASN A 31 4.43 7.79 -4.45
C ASN A 31 5.24 8.92 -3.82
N ALA A 32 4.99 9.24 -2.55
CA ALA A 32 5.75 10.24 -1.82
C ALA A 32 7.22 9.82 -1.64
N TYR A 33 7.47 8.54 -1.35
CA TYR A 33 8.82 7.98 -1.32
C TYR A 33 9.58 8.22 -2.63
N TYR A 34 8.98 7.93 -3.79
CA TYR A 34 9.63 8.18 -5.07
C TYR A 34 9.84 9.66 -5.37
N ALA A 35 8.95 10.54 -4.92
CA ALA A 35 9.09 11.98 -5.07
C ALA A 35 10.26 12.54 -4.22
N GLN A 36 10.40 12.06 -2.99
CA GLN A 36 11.42 12.49 -2.02
C GLN A 36 12.77 11.77 -2.20
N LEU A 37 12.87 10.75 -3.05
CA LEU A 37 14.07 9.93 -3.20
C LEU A 37 15.33 10.76 -3.53
N ASN A 38 15.16 11.87 -4.26
CA ASN A 38 16.27 12.77 -4.61
C ASN A 38 16.51 13.86 -3.56
N GLU A 39 15.58 14.08 -2.64
CA GLU A 39 15.65 15.12 -1.61
C GLU A 39 16.36 14.63 -0.34
N GLY A 40 16.59 13.32 -0.20
CA GLY A 40 17.32 12.73 0.93
C GLY A 40 16.55 12.73 2.26
N LEU A 41 15.27 13.10 2.24
CA LEU A 41 14.36 12.94 3.37
C LEU A 41 13.72 11.55 3.32
N PHE A 42 13.98 10.72 4.32
CA PHE A 42 13.42 9.36 4.45
C PHE A 42 12.16 9.35 5.32
N GLU A 43 11.17 10.19 4.99
CA GLU A 43 9.91 10.25 5.75
C GLU A 43 9.01 9.03 5.46
N TYR A 44 9.05 8.51 4.23
CA TYR A 44 8.22 7.39 3.80
C TYR A 44 9.02 6.13 3.50
N VAL A 45 8.43 4.98 3.79
CA VAL A 45 8.99 3.67 3.45
C VAL A 45 8.63 3.32 2.02
N GLY A 46 9.64 2.99 1.22
CA GLY A 46 9.50 2.54 -0.15
C GLY A 46 8.80 1.19 -0.32
N PRO A 47 8.73 0.67 -1.55
CA PRO A 47 8.14 -0.64 -1.84
C PRO A 47 8.75 -1.77 -1.00
N LEU A 48 7.89 -2.66 -0.49
CA LEU A 48 8.27 -3.85 0.27
C LEU A 48 8.37 -5.11 -0.61
N VAL A 49 7.81 -5.05 -1.81
CA VAL A 49 7.90 -6.10 -2.83
C VAL A 49 8.81 -5.66 -3.96
N GLU A 50 9.32 -6.64 -4.71
CA GLU A 50 10.06 -6.36 -5.94
C GLU A 50 9.16 -5.62 -6.95
N THR A 51 9.61 -4.44 -7.40
CA THR A 51 8.86 -3.59 -8.33
C THR A 51 9.37 -3.72 -9.76
N LYS A 52 8.45 -3.69 -10.72
CA LYS A 52 8.79 -3.62 -12.15
C LYS A 52 8.99 -2.17 -12.59
N LEU A 53 9.71 -1.99 -13.70
CA LEU A 53 9.87 -0.68 -14.33
C LEU A 53 8.49 -0.09 -14.66
N ASN A 54 8.25 1.16 -14.24
CA ASN A 54 6.99 1.90 -14.44
C ASN A 54 5.74 1.26 -13.80
N GLU A 55 5.92 0.38 -12.80
CA GLU A 55 4.80 -0.14 -12.02
C GLU A 55 4.13 0.99 -11.24
N LYS A 56 2.80 1.03 -11.26
CA LYS A 56 2.05 2.09 -10.58
C LYS A 56 2.06 1.85 -9.07
N PRO A 57 2.18 2.91 -8.24
CA PRO A 57 2.18 2.76 -6.78
C PRO A 57 0.99 1.97 -6.23
N LEU A 58 -0.18 2.08 -6.86
CA LEU A 58 -1.36 1.31 -6.46
C LEU A 58 -1.20 -0.20 -6.72
N THR A 59 -0.60 -0.58 -7.84
CA THR A 59 -0.33 -1.99 -8.14
C THR A 59 0.63 -2.61 -7.13
N ILE A 60 1.67 -1.86 -6.77
CA ILE A 60 2.64 -2.26 -5.73
C ILE A 60 1.92 -2.43 -4.38
N ALA A 61 1.13 -1.45 -3.97
CA ALA A 61 0.37 -1.51 -2.72
C ALA A 61 -0.59 -2.71 -2.64
N LEU A 62 -1.24 -3.08 -3.76
CA LEU A 62 -2.11 -4.25 -3.79
C LEU A 62 -1.32 -5.55 -3.62
N ARG A 63 -0.13 -5.66 -4.21
CA ARG A 63 0.74 -6.84 -4.05
C ARG A 63 1.30 -6.95 -2.64
N GLU A 64 1.72 -5.84 -2.04
CA GLU A 64 2.15 -5.83 -0.64
C GLU A 64 1.04 -6.27 0.32
N LEU A 65 -0.21 -5.91 0.00
CA LEU A 65 -1.38 -6.30 0.77
C LEU A 65 -1.72 -7.79 0.61
N ASP A 66 -1.55 -8.33 -0.59
CA ASP A 66 -1.71 -9.75 -0.91
C ASP A 66 -0.65 -10.61 -0.20
N GLU A 67 0.61 -10.16 -0.18
CA GLU A 67 1.72 -10.82 0.51
C GLU A 67 1.70 -10.61 2.04
N SER A 68 0.67 -9.94 2.59
CA SER A 68 0.51 -9.68 4.03
C SER A 68 1.71 -8.96 4.67
N LEU A 69 2.38 -8.09 3.90
CA LEU A 69 3.56 -7.34 4.35
C LEU A 69 3.21 -6.06 5.11
N LEU A 70 1.92 -5.71 5.17
CA LEU A 70 1.42 -4.47 5.77
C LEU A 70 0.62 -4.78 7.03
N LYS A 71 0.87 -4.01 8.08
CA LYS A 71 0.04 -4.03 9.28
C LYS A 71 -0.91 -2.84 9.27
N VAL A 72 -2.22 -3.11 9.29
CA VAL A 72 -3.26 -2.08 9.34
C VAL A 72 -3.73 -1.95 10.77
N THR A 73 -3.65 -0.73 11.32
CA THR A 73 -4.21 -0.41 12.64
C THR A 73 -5.37 0.57 12.46
N PRO A 74 -6.41 0.50 13.31
CA PRO A 74 -7.43 1.53 13.38
C PRO A 74 -6.79 2.90 13.60
N ALA A 75 -7.39 3.95 13.03
CA ALA A 75 -6.96 5.30 13.36
C ALA A 75 -7.26 5.56 14.85
N GLU A 76 -6.30 6.14 15.57
CA GLU A 76 -6.55 6.62 16.92
C GLU A 76 -7.68 7.65 16.87
N VAL A 77 -8.71 7.41 17.68
CA VAL A 77 -9.78 8.39 17.91
C VAL A 77 -9.17 9.42 18.85
N ILE A 78 -8.88 10.59 18.31
CA ILE A 78 -8.52 11.74 19.14
C ILE A 78 -9.83 12.18 19.80
N GLU A 79 -10.01 11.89 21.09
CA GLU A 79 -11.09 12.51 21.87
C GLU A 79 -10.71 13.98 22.12
N ASP A 80 -11.62 14.90 21.79
CA ASP A 80 -11.47 16.35 21.97
C ASP A 80 -11.40 16.78 23.44
#